data_AF-A0A0L8IA07-F1
#
_entry.id   AF-A0A0L8IA07-F1
#
_cell.length_a   1.000
_cell.length_b   1.000
_cell.length_c   1.000
_cell.angle_alpha   90.00
_cell.angle_beta   90.00
_cell.angle_gamma   90.00
#
_symmetry.space_group_name_H-M   'P 1'
#
loop_
_entity.id
_entity.type
_entity.pdbx_description
1 polymer ?
#
loop_
_entity_poly.entity_id
_entity_poly.type
_entity_poly.pdbx_seq_one_letter_code
_entity_poly.pdbx_strand_id
1 'polypeptide(L)'
;MISKYVIRTQPTDVCLSTLESAAVALSYLEKKPYLVETLTKPLEALCQFQLNHGAQKHQSKEYLIKNGLYRKKIKSSWLKKLNVS
;
A
#
# COMPACT_ATOMS: atom_id res chain seq x y z
N MET A 1 2.22 -10.48 5.04
CA MET A 1 3.16 -9.42 4.59
C MET A 1 2.39 -8.11 4.61
N ILE A 2 2.90 -7.10 5.28
CA ILE A 2 2.34 -5.73 5.23
C ILE A 2 2.97 -5.06 4.01
N SER A 3 2.18 -4.37 3.19
CA SER A 3 2.73 -3.67 2.04
C SER A 3 3.73 -2.62 2.49
N LYS A 4 4.92 -2.63 1.90
CA LYS A 4 5.94 -1.60 2.11
C LYS A 4 5.66 -0.34 1.30
N TYR A 5 4.62 -0.36 0.46
CA TYR A 5 4.29 0.72 -0.46
C TYR A 5 2.81 1.10 -0.44
N VAL A 6 2.54 2.34 -0.02
CA VAL A 6 1.19 2.92 -0.13
C VAL A 6 1.02 3.51 -1.53
N ILE A 7 0.36 2.77 -2.43
CA ILE A 7 -0.12 3.29 -3.73
C ILE A 7 -1.12 4.44 -3.51
N ARG A 8 -1.13 5.43 -4.42
CA ARG A 8 -2.07 6.59 -4.40
C ARG A 8 -3.56 6.21 -4.38
N THR A 9 -3.89 4.94 -4.61
CA THR A 9 -5.26 4.41 -4.60
C THR A 9 -5.35 3.13 -3.76
N GLN A 10 -4.91 3.20 -2.51
CA GLN A 10 -5.08 2.10 -1.57
C GLN A 10 -6.34 2.29 -0.71
N PRO A 11 -7.26 1.31 -0.67
CA PRO A 11 -8.43 1.38 0.19
C PRO A 11 -8.06 1.29 1.68
N THR A 12 -7.04 0.50 2.01
CA THR A 12 -6.57 0.16 3.36
C THR A 12 -5.06 -0.04 3.32
N ASP A 13 -4.29 0.26 4.38
CA ASP A 13 -2.82 0.17 4.39
C ASP A 13 -2.25 -1.26 4.17
N VAL A 14 -3.11 -2.28 4.29
CA VAL A 14 -2.74 -3.70 4.12
C VAL A 14 -2.73 -4.21 2.68
N CYS A 15 -3.16 -3.44 1.68
CA CYS A 15 -3.19 -3.95 0.30
C CYS A 15 -1.78 -4.03 -0.31
N LEU A 16 -1.39 -5.17 -0.86
CA LEU A 16 -0.14 -5.26 -1.59
C LEU A 16 -0.20 -4.44 -2.90
N SER A 17 0.93 -3.87 -3.29
CA SER A 17 1.11 -3.32 -4.63
C SER A 17 1.10 -4.42 -5.69
N THR A 18 0.91 -4.04 -6.96
CA THR A 18 0.97 -4.98 -8.09
C THR A 18 2.30 -5.75 -8.11
N LEU A 19 3.41 -5.07 -7.84
CA LEU A 19 4.74 -5.68 -7.81
C LEU A 19 4.89 -6.65 -6.65
N GLU A 20 4.50 -6.26 -5.43
CA GLU A 20 4.55 -7.15 -4.25
C GLU A 20 3.68 -8.40 -4.46
N SER A 21 2.50 -8.22 -5.06
CA SER A 21 1.59 -9.33 -5.39
C SER A 21 2.22 -10.28 -6.40
N ALA A 22 2.84 -9.76 -7.46
CA ALA A 22 3.56 -10.57 -8.44
C ALA A 22 4.76 -11.28 -7.83
N ALA A 23 5.52 -10.61 -6.95
CA ALA A 23 6.69 -11.18 -6.30
C ALA A 23 6.32 -12.36 -5.38
N VAL A 24 5.22 -12.23 -4.62
CA VAL A 24 4.68 -13.33 -3.80
C VAL A 24 4.20 -14.49 -4.69
N ALA A 25 3.48 -14.20 -5.77
CA ALA A 25 3.00 -15.23 -6.69
C ALA A 25 4.15 -15.99 -7.35
N LEU A 26 5.17 -15.28 -7.85
CA LEU A 26 6.36 -15.88 -8.46
C LEU A 26 7.15 -16.71 -7.46
N SER A 27 7.37 -16.19 -6.25
CA SER A 27 8.04 -16.93 -5.18
C SER A 27 7.36 -18.26 -4.88
N TYR A 28 6.02 -18.30 -4.92
CA TYR A 28 5.25 -19.50 -4.67
C TYR A 28 5.33 -20.49 -5.84
N LEU A 29 5.10 -20.01 -7.08
CA LEU A 29 5.12 -20.84 -8.29
C LEU A 29 6.50 -21.48 -8.54
N GLU A 30 7.57 -20.71 -8.33
CA GLU A 30 8.94 -21.13 -8.59
C GLU A 30 9.60 -21.84 -7.39
N LYS A 31 8.93 -21.89 -6.23
CA LYS A 31 9.48 -22.37 -4.95
C LYS A 31 10.79 -21.66 -4.57
N LYS A 32 10.89 -20.36 -4.89
CA LYS A 32 12.07 -19.52 -4.68
C LYS A 32 11.73 -18.34 -3.76
N PRO A 33 11.82 -18.50 -2.43
CA PRO A 33 11.44 -17.47 -1.47
C PRO A 33 12.22 -16.16 -1.61
N TYR A 34 13.46 -16.24 -2.09
CA TYR A 34 14.31 -15.07 -2.30
C TYR A 34 13.77 -14.10 -3.39
N LEU A 35 12.86 -14.56 -4.26
CA LEU A 35 12.26 -13.71 -5.30
C LEU A 35 11.46 -12.55 -4.72
N VAL A 36 10.86 -12.72 -3.53
CA VAL A 36 10.13 -11.64 -2.87
C VAL A 36 11.09 -10.47 -2.62
N GLU A 37 12.19 -10.70 -1.89
CA GLU A 37 13.17 -9.65 -1.60
C GLU A 37 13.80 -9.10 -2.88
N THR A 38 14.19 -9.99 -3.79
CA THR A 38 14.86 -9.61 -5.06
C THR A 38 14.00 -8.62 -5.86
N LEU A 39 12.69 -8.82 -5.90
CA LEU A 39 11.76 -7.97 -6.65
C LEU A 39 11.32 -6.74 -5.86
N THR A 40 11.22 -6.80 -4.52
CA THR A 40 10.78 -5.65 -3.71
C THR A 40 11.90 -4.68 -3.36
N LYS A 41 13.16 -5.11 -3.30
CA LYS A 41 14.30 -4.27 -2.91
C LYS A 41 14.56 -3.09 -3.86
N PRO A 42 14.45 -3.23 -5.19
CA PRO A 42 14.49 -2.08 -6.09
C PRO A 42 13.36 -1.08 -5.84
N LEU A 43 12.15 -1.56 -5.52
CA LEU A 43 11.01 -0.70 -5.19
C LEU A 43 11.28 0.11 -3.92
N GLU A 44 11.86 -0.52 -2.89
CA GLU A 44 12.25 0.16 -1.65
C GLU A 44 13.29 1.26 -1.92
N ALA A 45 14.32 0.97 -2.72
CA ALA A 45 15.34 1.95 -3.09
C ALA A 45 14.75 3.14 -3.87
N LEU A 46 13.87 2.88 -4.83
CA LEU A 46 13.17 3.92 -5.59
C LEU A 46 12.30 4.80 -4.69
N CYS A 47 11.54 4.20 -3.79
CA CYS A 47 10.72 4.96 -2.83
C CYS A 47 11.59 5.81 -1.91
N GLN A 48 12.70 5.27 -1.40
CA GLN A 48 13.62 6.05 -0.57
C GLN A 48 14.21 7.22 -1.35
N PHE A 49 14.61 6.99 -2.60
CA PHE A 49 15.10 8.06 -3.47
C PHE A 49 14.05 9.14 -3.67
N GLN A 50 12.79 8.77 -3.95
CA GLN A 50 11.68 9.71 -4.08
C GLN A 50 11.46 10.52 -2.79
N LEU A 51 11.43 9.88 -1.63
CA LEU A 51 11.26 10.55 -0.33
C LEU A 51 12.40 11.54 -0.05
N ASN A 52 13.64 11.15 -0.36
CA ASN A 52 14.82 12.02 -0.21
C ASN A 52 14.75 13.26 -1.12
N HIS A 53 13.99 13.20 -2.21
CA HIS A 53 13.80 14.30 -3.16
C HIS A 53 12.42 14.98 -3.01
N GLY A 54 11.80 14.88 -1.83
CA GLY A 54 10.59 15.65 -1.49
C GLY A 54 9.26 14.97 -1.81
N ALA A 55 9.26 13.70 -2.22
CA ALA A 55 8.02 12.94 -2.29
C ALA A 55 7.43 12.75 -0.88
N GLN A 56 6.10 12.74 -0.80
CA GLN A 56 5.37 12.55 0.45
C GLN A 56 4.71 11.17 0.48
N LYS A 57 4.70 10.54 1.65
CA LYS A 57 3.95 9.29 1.86
C LYS A 57 2.46 9.56 1.68
N HIS A 58 1.83 8.75 0.84
CA HIS A 58 0.37 8.73 0.75
C HIS A 58 -0.20 8.08 2.01
N GLN A 59 -1.33 8.58 2.49
CA GLN A 59 -2.09 7.98 3.58
C GLN A 59 -3.32 7.31 2.98
N SER A 60 -3.65 6.08 3.39
CA SER A 60 -4.82 5.39 2.88
C SER A 60 -6.10 6.17 3.16
N LYS A 61 -7.12 5.92 2.34
CA LYS A 61 -8.44 6.51 2.53
C LYS A 61 -9.02 6.16 3.91
N GLU A 62 -8.79 4.94 4.38
CA GLU A 62 -9.15 4.49 5.73
C GLU A 62 -8.49 5.36 6.81
N TYR A 63 -7.17 5.55 6.74
CA TYR A 63 -6.43 6.36 7.70
C TYR A 63 -6.96 7.80 7.74
N LEU A 64 -7.17 8.41 6.57
CA LEU A 64 -7.68 9.77 6.46
C LEU A 64 -9.08 9.91 7.07
N ILE A 65 -9.95 8.92 6.91
CA ILE A 65 -11.31 8.93 7.46
C ILE A 65 -11.28 8.76 8.97
N LYS A 66 -10.53 7.76 9.49
CA LYS A 66 -10.43 7.48 10.92
C LYS A 66 -9.85 8.64 11.73
N ASN A 67 -8.95 9.42 11.13
CA ASN A 67 -8.31 10.57 11.79
C ASN A 67 -9.00 11.91 11.49
N GLY A 68 -10.16 11.93 10.81
CA GLY A 68 -10.87 13.18 10.48
C GLY A 68 -10.15 14.08 9.47
N LEU A 69 -9.14 13.57 8.75
CA LEU A 69 -8.35 14.29 7.75
C LEU A 69 -8.96 14.24 6.34
N TYR A 70 -10.03 13.46 6.15
CA TYR A 70 -10.68 13.27 4.85
C TYR A 70 -11.64 14.42 4.50
N ARG A 71 -11.22 15.30 3.58
CA ARG A 71 -11.96 16.52 3.22
C ARG A 71 -13.11 16.35 2.22
N LYS A 72 -13.29 15.16 1.63
CA LYS A 72 -14.32 14.91 0.60
C LYS A 72 -15.54 14.23 1.21
N LYS A 73 -16.72 14.39 0.59
CA LYS A 73 -17.94 13.65 1.00
C LYS A 73 -17.67 12.14 0.97
N ILE A 74 -17.87 11.49 2.11
CA ILE A 74 -17.73 10.03 2.25
C ILE A 74 -19.01 9.37 1.75
N LYS A 75 -18.88 8.37 0.87
CA LYS A 75 -20.02 7.56 0.42
C LYS A 75 -20.48 6.63 1.54
N SER A 76 -21.79 6.39 1.70
CA SER A 76 -22.33 5.54 2.77
C SER A 76 -21.77 4.11 2.77
N SER A 77 -21.42 3.56 1.60
CA SER A 77 -20.79 2.24 1.48
C SER A 77 -19.42 2.15 2.16
N TRP A 78 -18.68 3.27 2.22
CA TRP A 78 -17.39 3.34 2.90
C TRP A 78 -17.54 3.44 4.42
N LEU A 79 -18.58 4.13 4.91
CA LEU A 79 -18.87 4.20 6.35
C LEU A 79 -19.15 2.80 6.91
N LYS A 80 -19.99 2.02 6.22
CA LYS A 80 -20.27 0.61 6.57
C LYS A 80 -19.01 -0.26 6.59
N LYS A 81 -18.09 -0.05 5.64
CA LYS A 81 -16.86 -0.86 5.52
C LYS A 81 -15.82 -0.55 6.60
N LEU A 82 -15.89 0.63 7.21
CA LEU A 82 -14.92 1.11 8.20
C LEU A 82 -15.37 0.92 9.66
N ASN A 83 -16.56 0.34 9.90
CA ASN A 83 -17.21 0.26 11.23
C ASN A 83 -17.27 1.63 11.94
N VAL A 84 -17.33 2.72 11.19
CA VAL A 84 -17.55 4.08 11.71
C VAL A 84 -19.07 4.29 11.64
N SER A 85 -19.77 3.89 12.70
CA SER A 85 -21.22 4.07 12.87
C SER A 85 -21.49 5.23 13.82
#